data_AF-A0A1E8VUJ3-F1
#
_entry.id   AF-A0A1E8VUJ3-F1
#
_cell.length_a   1.000
_cell.length_b   1.000
_cell.length_c   1.000
_cell.angle_alpha   90.00
_cell.angle_beta   90.00
_cell.angle_gamma   90.00
#
_symmetry.space_group_name_H-M   'P 1'
#
loop_
_entity.id
_entity.type
_entity.pdbx_description
1 polymer ?
#
loop_
_entity_poly.entity_id
_entity_poly.type
_entity_poly.pdbx_seq_one_letter_code
_entity_poly.pdbx_strand_id
1 'polypeptide(L)' 'MGPAGGAAAPPVAGSTPKERRAFVDRSHPCLSDCDLCGLCAAFHGQEPRDAFADYIDGRLEYLEVARRLRR' A
#
# COMPACT_ATOMS: atom_id res chain seq x y z
N MET A 1 -14.40 -3.21 -23.72
CA MET A 1 -13.23 -2.63 -23.03
C MET A 1 -13.28 -3.12 -21.60
N GLY A 2 -12.50 -4.18 -21.30
CA GLY A 2 -12.58 -4.96 -20.05
C GLY A 2 -12.07 -4.17 -18.85
N PRO A 3 -12.43 -4.59 -17.61
CA PRO A 3 -12.00 -3.90 -16.41
C PRO A 3 -10.48 -3.94 -16.35
N ALA A 4 -9.86 -2.77 -16.33
CA ALA A 4 -8.45 -2.60 -16.04
C ALA A 4 -8.14 -3.38 -14.75
N GLY A 5 -7.25 -4.36 -14.86
CA GLY A 5 -6.89 -5.25 -13.76
C GLY A 5 -6.41 -4.45 -12.55
N GLY A 6 -7.28 -4.29 -11.57
CA GLY A 6 -6.88 -4.01 -10.21
C GLY A 6 -6.16 -5.26 -9.72
N ALA A 7 -4.83 -5.29 -9.80
CA ALA A 7 -4.05 -6.34 -9.17
C ALA A 7 -4.45 -6.38 -7.69
N ALA A 8 -5.15 -7.43 -7.28
CA ALA A 8 -5.49 -7.63 -5.88
C ALA A 8 -4.19 -7.68 -5.07
N ALA A 9 -4.18 -7.02 -3.91
CA ALA A 9 -3.01 -7.04 -3.05
C ALA A 9 -2.63 -8.50 -2.74
N PRO A 10 -1.35 -8.89 -2.91
CA PRO A 10 -0.91 -10.24 -2.62
C PRO A 10 -1.29 -10.66 -1.19
N PRO A 11 -1.96 -11.80 -0.98
CA PRO A 11 -2.38 -12.23 0.36
C PRO A 11 -1.17 -12.55 1.23
N VAL A 12 -1.25 -12.29 2.55
CA VAL A 12 -0.07 -12.50 3.41
C VAL A 12 0.31 -13.98 3.54
N ALA A 13 -0.69 -14.85 3.49
CA ALA A 13 -0.53 -16.31 3.62
C ALA A 13 0.12 -16.98 2.40
N GLY A 14 0.15 -16.33 1.24
CA GLY A 14 0.60 -16.94 -0.02
C GLY A 14 1.65 -16.13 -0.78
N SER A 15 2.16 -15.04 -0.19
CA SER A 15 3.08 -14.12 -0.86
C SER A 15 4.30 -13.84 0.01
N THR A 16 5.39 -13.40 -0.62
CA THR A 16 6.60 -13.02 0.12
C THR A 16 6.54 -11.55 0.56
N PRO A 17 7.22 -11.17 1.67
CA PRO A 17 7.38 -9.77 2.07
C PRO A 17 7.94 -8.88 0.94
N LYS A 18 8.82 -9.43 0.11
CA LYS A 18 9.41 -8.72 -1.03
C LYS A 18 8.36 -8.40 -2.10
N GLU A 19 7.48 -9.34 -2.42
CA GLU A 19 6.37 -9.11 -3.36
C GLU A 19 5.36 -8.11 -2.82
N ARG A 20 5.03 -8.21 -1.52
CA ARG A 20 4.13 -7.26 -0.84
C ARG A 20 4.70 -5.85 -0.82
N ARG A 21 6.00 -5.70 -0.54
CA ARG A 21 6.70 -4.41 -0.60
C ARG A 21 6.66 -3.83 -2.02
N ALA A 22 7.03 -4.61 -3.02
CA ALA A 22 6.99 -4.18 -4.42
C ALA A 22 5.56 -3.85 -4.89
N PHE A 23 4.54 -4.48 -4.30
CA PHE A 23 3.14 -4.11 -4.52
C PHE A 23 2.82 -2.75 -3.91
N VAL A 24 3.18 -2.50 -2.65
CA VAL A 24 2.97 -1.21 -1.99
C VAL A 24 3.66 -0.08 -2.76
N ASP A 25 4.93 -0.26 -3.15
CA ASP A 25 5.69 0.76 -3.87
C ASP A 25 5.06 1.09 -5.24
N ARG A 26 4.60 0.08 -5.98
CA ARG A 26 3.96 0.30 -7.29
C ARG A 26 2.53 0.84 -7.19
N SER A 27 1.85 0.55 -6.08
CA SER A 27 0.45 0.97 -5.84
C SER A 27 0.36 2.39 -5.31
N HIS A 28 1.41 2.89 -4.65
CA HIS A 28 1.47 4.23 -4.07
C HIS A 28 2.68 5.01 -4.61
N PRO A 29 2.83 5.18 -5.93
CA PRO A 29 3.92 5.96 -6.48
C PRO A 29 3.76 7.40 -6.01
N CYS A 30 4.79 7.93 -5.34
CA CYS A 30 4.82 9.34 -4.99
C CYS A 30 4.90 10.16 -6.29
N LEU A 31 3.89 10.97 -6.56
CA LEU A 31 3.88 11.88 -7.72
C LEU A 31 4.82 13.09 -7.53
N SER A 32 5.46 13.21 -6.35
CA SER A 32 6.25 14.37 -5.91
C SER A 32 5.50 15.71 -5.92
N ASP A 33 4.22 15.70 -6.26
CA ASP A 33 3.27 16.80 -6.16
C ASP A 33 2.30 16.48 -5.01
N CYS A 34 2.71 16.88 -3.80
CA CYS A 34 2.01 16.51 -2.57
C CYS A 34 0.62 17.16 -2.46
N ASP A 35 0.45 18.34 -3.07
CA ASP A 35 -0.82 19.07 -3.15
C ASP A 35 -1.86 18.31 -4.00
N LEU A 36 -1.42 17.64 -5.07
CA LEU A 36 -2.28 16.83 -5.94
C LEU A 36 -2.44 15.38 -5.48
N CYS A 37 -1.43 14.78 -4.87
CA CYS A 37 -1.47 13.34 -4.55
C CYS A 37 -2.15 13.06 -3.20
N GLY A 38 -1.97 13.92 -2.20
CA GLY A 38 -2.55 13.75 -0.85
C GLY A 38 -2.10 12.47 -0.09
N LEU A 39 -1.29 11.60 -0.69
CA LEU A 39 -0.80 10.36 -0.08
C LEU A 39 0.04 10.66 1.16
N CYS A 40 0.82 11.75 1.15
CA CYS A 40 1.58 12.19 2.29
C CYS A 40 0.67 12.49 3.51
N ALA A 41 -0.50 13.09 3.30
CA ALA A 41 -1.46 13.31 4.38
C ALA A 41 -2.10 11.99 4.85
N ALA A 42 -2.41 11.07 3.92
CA ALA A 42 -2.96 9.75 4.24
C ALA A 42 -1.97 8.83 4.98
N PHE A 43 -0.66 9.03 4.80
CA PHE A 43 0.38 8.29 5.49
C PHE A 43 0.99 9.07 6.67
N HIS A 44 0.39 10.19 7.10
CA HIS A 44 0.91 11.04 8.17
C HIS A 44 2.38 11.50 7.96
N GLY A 45 2.77 11.70 6.71
CA GLY A 45 4.14 12.06 6.31
C GLY A 45 5.12 10.89 6.27
N GLN A 46 4.65 9.65 6.51
CA GLN A 46 5.46 8.44 6.39
C GLN A 46 5.43 7.90 4.97
N GLU A 47 6.45 7.11 4.61
CA GLU A 47 6.47 6.44 3.32
C GLU A 47 5.44 5.28 3.30
N PRO A 48 4.89 4.93 2.13
CA PRO A 48 3.94 3.83 1.98
C PRO A 48 4.48 2.51 2.57
N ARG A 49 5.79 2.27 2.43
CA ARG A 49 6.47 1.09 2.98
C ARG A 49 6.41 1.00 4.51
N ASP A 50 6.45 2.13 5.21
CA ASP A 50 6.38 2.18 6.67
C ASP A 50 4.93 2.09 7.12
N ALA A 51 4.04 2.80 6.42
CA ALA A 51 2.60 2.73 6.64
C ALA A 51 2.03 1.32 6.45
N PHE A 52 2.57 0.55 5.49
CA PHE A 52 2.21 -0.84 5.21
C PHE A 52 3.18 -1.88 5.80
N ALA A 53 4.00 -1.51 6.80
CA ALA A 53 4.95 -2.45 7.41
C ALA A 53 4.28 -3.71 7.96
N ASP A 54 3.11 -3.59 8.62
CA ASP A 54 2.34 -4.73 9.13
C ASP A 54 1.91 -5.70 8.01
N TYR A 55 1.58 -5.16 6.83
CA TYR A 55 1.25 -5.96 5.66
C TYR A 55 2.48 -6.62 5.06
N ILE A 56 3.58 -5.88 4.92
CA ILE A 56 4.84 -6.41 4.39
C ILE A 56 5.37 -7.54 5.28
N ASP A 57 5.31 -7.40 6.60
CA ASP A 57 5.69 -8.44 7.57
C ASP A 57 4.73 -9.64 7.58
N GLY A 58 3.53 -9.48 7.01
CA GLY A 58 2.52 -10.52 6.98
C GLY A 58 1.72 -10.65 8.29
N ARG A 59 1.69 -9.58 9.10
CA ARG A 59 0.91 -9.50 10.34
C ARG A 59 -0.56 -9.20 10.06
N LEU A 60 -0.84 -8.37 9.06
CA LEU A 60 -2.18 -7.91 8.69
C LEU A 60 -2.38 -7.93 7.17
N GLU A 61 -3.62 -8.08 6.73
CA GLU A 61 -3.99 -7.96 5.32
C GLU A 61 -3.94 -6.49 4.85
N TYR A 62 -3.67 -6.27 3.57
CA TYR A 62 -3.51 -4.93 2.97
C TYR A 62 -4.71 -4.01 3.26
N LEU A 63 -5.94 -4.52 3.13
CA LEU A 63 -7.15 -3.75 3.39
C LEU A 63 -7.29 -3.33 4.85
N GLU A 64 -6.82 -4.16 5.77
CA GLU A 64 -6.90 -3.89 7.21
C GLU A 64 -5.94 -2.76 7.59
N VAL A 65 -4.72 -2.80 7.06
CA VAL A 65 -3.74 -1.72 7.23
C VAL A 65 -4.22 -0.43 6.57
N ALA A 66 -4.77 -0.50 5.35
CA ALA A 66 -5.30 0.66 4.64
C ALA A 66 -6.49 1.32 5.37
N ARG A 67 -7.31 0.55 6.11
CA ARG A 67 -8.36 1.11 6.97
C ARG A 67 -7.78 1.84 8.17
N ARG A 68 -6.72 1.30 8.78
CA ARG A 68 -6.05 1.90 9.93
C ARG A 68 -5.41 3.25 9.60
N LEU A 69 -4.86 3.38 8.39
CA LEU A 69 -4.24 4.61 7.90
C LEU A 69 -5.23 5.74 7.60
N ARG A 70 -6.53 5.43 7.40
CA ARG A 70 -7.57 6.43 7.12
C ARG A 70 -8.20 7.04 8.38
N ARG A 71 -7.72 6.66 9.57
CA ARG A 71 -8.36 6.96 10.86
C ARG A 71 -7.59 8.02 11.62
#